data_AF-A0A0L8HHC7-F1
#
_entry.id   AF-A0A0L8HHC7-F1
#
_cell.length_a   1.000
_cell.length_b   1.000
_cell.length_c   1.000
_cell.angle_alpha   90.00
_cell.angle_beta   90.00
_cell.angle_gamma   90.00
#
_symmetry.space_group_name_H-M   'P 1'
#
loop_
_entity.id
_entity.type
_entity.pdbx_description
1 polymer ?
#
loop_
_entity_poly.entity_id
_entity_poly.type
_entity_poly.pdbx_seq_one_letter_code
_entity_poly.pdbx_strand_id
1 'polypeptide(L)'
;MVHSANATQGGSDASASGSSGNNSNTELSCAYIDFLILGVMFILYSLWWTVQTTRIFFFMRWKHVEFHSSLVYPCSKQRWKQLIQSFIEICLIICGLLLVTNYRHVPGVNWAGGGVGGGGEVNDSKNSMLKLRSCIILVAFGLSCLVNIGSQTCTYSLPQGLDYCIFIFAFGVEAILFGHYVMDDERDDSLASIGENLVTYCAIMTVVVTILEFHYRNQVVFPFVRSFVTLVQGTWLCHYGTIICSPYKWDITDYNISILSTYFAAHGMANFIVIFIIWLITYKLALTDRCCCLPVSLEKTNEVFLENRVHFNYHMLDRLGSDAEQ
;
A
#
# COMPACT_ATOMS: atom_id res chain seq x y z
N MET A 1 -75.85 -5.85 44.31
CA MET A 1 -75.33 -5.35 45.60
C MET A 1 -73.95 -5.97 45.82
N VAL A 2 -72.88 -5.30 46.18
CA VAL A 2 -72.49 -3.89 46.31
C VAL A 2 -71.01 -3.99 46.73
N HIS A 3 -70.13 -3.20 46.08
CA HIS A 3 -68.77 -2.79 46.47
C HIS A 3 -67.69 -3.89 46.72
N SER A 4 -66.40 -3.71 46.42
CA SER A 4 -65.65 -2.48 46.17
C SER A 4 -64.38 -2.72 45.34
N ALA A 5 -63.99 -1.65 44.65
CA ALA A 5 -62.77 -1.51 43.87
C ALA A 5 -61.51 -1.50 44.75
N ASN A 6 -60.37 -1.89 44.18
CA ASN A 6 -59.12 -1.22 44.52
C ASN A 6 -58.25 -1.06 43.28
N ALA A 7 -58.06 0.21 42.92
CA ALA A 7 -57.13 0.68 41.92
C ALA A 7 -55.81 1.01 42.60
N THR A 8 -54.69 0.60 41.99
CA THR A 8 -53.43 1.36 42.10
C THR A 8 -52.59 1.07 40.86
N GLN A 9 -52.81 1.89 39.84
CA GLN A 9 -51.85 2.16 38.78
C GLN A 9 -50.75 3.08 39.35
N GLY A 10 -49.49 2.78 39.05
CA GLY A 10 -48.37 3.61 39.44
C GLY A 10 -47.01 2.92 39.25
N GLY A 11 -46.72 2.50 38.02
CA GLY A 11 -45.42 1.95 37.63
C GLY A 11 -45.03 2.48 36.26
N SER A 12 -44.45 3.67 36.23
CA SER A 12 -43.88 4.29 35.04
C SER A 12 -42.50 3.68 34.76
N ASP A 13 -42.46 2.51 34.12
CA ASP A 13 -41.24 1.98 33.51
C ASP A 13 -41.15 2.48 32.07
N ALA A 14 -40.66 3.72 31.94
CA ALA A 14 -40.26 4.29 30.68
C ALA A 14 -39.03 3.54 30.15
N SER A 15 -39.28 2.54 29.31
CA SER A 15 -38.54 2.22 28.09
C SER A 15 -37.15 2.87 27.95
N ALA A 16 -36.12 2.23 28.51
CA ALA A 16 -34.74 2.43 28.12
C ALA A 16 -34.45 1.61 26.84
N SER A 17 -35.01 2.04 25.71
CA SER A 17 -34.75 1.47 24.39
C SER A 17 -34.30 2.58 23.44
N GLY A 18 -33.06 3.04 23.59
CA GLY A 18 -32.60 4.21 22.84
C GLY A 18 -31.12 4.51 22.96
N SER A 19 -30.22 3.56 22.71
CA SER A 19 -28.80 3.91 22.46
C SER A 19 -28.01 2.95 21.57
N SER A 20 -28.62 1.94 20.95
CA SER A 20 -27.88 0.96 20.14
C SER A 20 -27.50 1.46 18.73
N GLY A 21 -28.09 2.57 18.26
CA GLY A 21 -27.90 3.05 16.87
C GLY A 21 -26.69 3.98 16.65
N ASN A 22 -26.18 4.65 17.69
CA ASN A 22 -25.06 5.59 17.54
C ASN A 22 -23.68 4.90 17.51
N ASN A 23 -23.57 3.70 18.09
CA ASN A 23 -22.29 3.01 18.18
C ASN A 23 -21.88 2.32 16.86
N SER A 24 -22.82 1.79 16.08
CA SER A 24 -22.50 1.09 14.82
C SER A 24 -21.99 2.03 13.72
N ASN A 25 -22.58 3.23 13.60
CA ASN A 25 -22.20 4.19 12.56
C ASN A 25 -20.81 4.78 12.80
N THR A 26 -20.47 4.97 14.08
CA THR A 26 -19.16 5.48 14.44
C THR A 26 -18.09 4.41 14.23
N GLU A 27 -18.37 3.12 14.47
CA GLU A 27 -17.40 2.02 14.29
C GLU A 27 -17.02 1.81 12.82
N LEU A 28 -18.02 1.80 11.93
CA LEU A 28 -17.80 1.79 10.48
C LEU A 28 -16.88 2.95 10.03
N SER A 29 -17.09 4.14 10.61
CA SER A 29 -16.31 5.33 10.25
C SER A 29 -14.83 5.22 10.59
N CYS A 30 -14.46 4.46 11.64
CA CYS A 30 -13.06 4.30 12.04
C CYS A 30 -12.30 3.32 11.15
N ALA A 31 -12.91 2.19 10.81
CA ALA A 31 -12.29 1.23 9.90
C ALA A 31 -12.03 1.84 8.52
N TYR A 32 -12.97 2.67 8.03
CA TYR A 32 -12.80 3.41 6.77
C TYR A 32 -11.54 4.28 6.77
N ILE A 33 -11.31 5.03 7.84
CA ILE A 33 -10.20 5.97 7.94
C ILE A 33 -8.85 5.26 7.91
N ASP A 34 -8.74 4.12 8.59
CA ASP A 34 -7.53 3.30 8.61
C ASP A 34 -7.16 2.82 7.19
N PHE A 35 -8.13 2.25 6.45
CA PHE A 35 -7.93 1.82 5.07
C PHE A 35 -7.64 3.00 4.12
N LEU A 36 -8.31 4.14 4.32
CA LEU A 36 -8.11 5.33 3.51
C LEU A 36 -6.69 5.90 3.69
N ILE A 37 -6.19 5.97 4.92
CA ILE A 37 -4.85 6.50 5.21
C ILE A 37 -3.79 5.63 4.53
N LEU A 38 -3.85 4.30 4.74
CA LEU A 38 -2.92 3.37 4.11
C LEU A 38 -3.03 3.42 2.58
N GLY A 39 -4.26 3.43 2.06
CA GLY A 39 -4.55 3.49 0.64
C GLY A 39 -3.93 4.72 -0.05
N VAL A 40 -4.16 5.91 0.51
CA VAL A 40 -3.59 7.17 0.00
C VAL A 40 -2.07 7.13 0.03
N MET A 41 -1.45 6.59 1.10
CA MET A 41 0.01 6.47 1.18
C MET A 41 0.57 5.63 0.02
N PHE A 42 -0.01 4.45 -0.24
CA PHE A 42 0.42 3.59 -1.34
C PHE A 42 0.16 4.20 -2.72
N ILE A 43 -0.93 4.95 -2.90
CA ILE A 43 -1.18 5.71 -4.12
C ILE A 43 -0.06 6.73 -4.35
N LEU A 44 0.29 7.52 -3.33
CA LEU A 44 1.34 8.53 -3.47
C LEU A 44 2.70 7.90 -3.80
N TYR A 45 3.06 6.80 -3.12
CA TYR A 45 4.30 6.07 -3.39
C TYR A 45 4.36 5.49 -4.80
N SER A 46 3.30 4.83 -5.24
CA SER A 46 3.26 4.20 -6.56
C SER A 46 3.32 5.23 -7.70
N LEU A 47 2.60 6.34 -7.58
CA LEU A 47 2.66 7.45 -8.54
C LEU A 47 4.06 8.04 -8.59
N TRP A 48 4.66 8.28 -7.42
CA TRP A 48 6.02 8.80 -7.32
C TRP A 48 7.03 7.86 -7.99
N TRP A 49 7.02 6.57 -7.65
CA TRP A 49 7.95 5.61 -8.27
C TRP A 49 7.73 5.48 -9.76
N THR A 50 6.48 5.50 -10.24
CA THR A 50 6.19 5.47 -11.68
C THR A 50 6.86 6.65 -12.40
N VAL A 51 6.69 7.86 -11.88
CA VAL A 51 7.29 9.07 -12.45
C VAL A 51 8.82 9.00 -12.40
N GLN A 52 9.41 8.64 -11.26
CA GLN A 52 10.88 8.61 -11.13
C GLN A 52 11.52 7.51 -11.98
N THR A 53 10.96 6.30 -11.97
CA THR A 53 11.40 5.18 -12.82
C THR A 53 11.42 5.62 -14.28
N THR A 54 10.33 6.23 -14.75
CA THR A 54 10.20 6.70 -16.14
C THR A 54 11.24 7.76 -16.47
N ARG A 55 11.40 8.77 -15.61
CA ARG A 55 12.38 9.85 -15.83
C ARG A 55 13.80 9.32 -15.92
N ILE A 56 14.17 8.40 -15.03
CA ILE A 56 15.52 7.84 -14.98
C ILE A 56 15.77 6.89 -16.14
N PHE A 57 14.80 6.05 -16.47
CA PHE A 57 14.87 5.18 -17.64
C PHE A 57 15.18 5.97 -18.91
N PHE A 58 14.43 7.04 -19.17
CA PHE A 58 14.66 7.87 -20.35
C PHE A 58 15.97 8.66 -20.25
N PHE A 59 16.30 9.22 -19.08
CA PHE A 59 17.58 9.91 -18.88
C PHE A 59 18.78 9.01 -19.18
N MET A 60 18.80 7.78 -18.64
CA MET A 60 19.86 6.81 -18.88
C MET A 60 19.92 6.39 -20.34
N ARG A 61 18.76 6.16 -20.97
CA ARG A 61 18.67 5.84 -22.40
C ARG A 61 19.26 6.95 -23.28
N TRP A 62 19.10 8.22 -22.91
CA TRP A 62 19.67 9.34 -23.66
C TRP A 62 21.15 9.56 -23.40
N LYS A 63 21.65 9.12 -22.25
CA LYS A 63 23.08 9.10 -21.94
C LYS A 63 23.76 7.84 -22.47
N HIS A 64 23.03 6.90 -23.07
CA HIS A 64 23.52 5.60 -23.50
C HIS A 64 24.20 4.83 -22.35
N VAL A 65 23.68 4.98 -21.13
CA VAL A 65 24.13 4.28 -19.93
C VAL A 65 23.11 3.20 -19.59
N GLU A 66 23.58 2.06 -19.05
CA GLU A 66 22.68 1.02 -18.55
C GLU A 66 21.76 1.57 -17.46
N PHE A 67 20.48 1.20 -17.54
CA PHE A 67 19.54 1.51 -16.47
C PHE A 67 19.95 0.77 -15.20
N HIS A 68 19.88 1.43 -14.06
CA HIS A 68 20.07 0.79 -12.77
C HIS A 68 18.91 1.19 -11.86
N SER A 69 18.09 0.21 -11.51
CA SER A 69 17.00 0.40 -10.56
C SER A 69 17.56 0.63 -9.17
N SER A 70 16.90 1.50 -8.45
CA SER A 70 17.18 1.81 -7.06
C SER A 70 15.88 2.31 -6.44
N LEU A 71 15.59 1.90 -5.20
CA LEU A 71 14.40 2.39 -4.48
C LEU A 71 14.58 3.84 -4.05
N VAL A 72 15.84 4.22 -3.81
CA VAL A 72 16.27 5.59 -3.63
C VAL A 72 16.72 6.12 -4.98
N TYR A 73 16.25 7.29 -5.42
CA TYR A 73 16.63 7.84 -6.73
C TYR A 73 17.69 8.94 -6.59
N PRO A 74 19.00 8.61 -6.49
CA PRO A 74 20.07 9.57 -6.32
C PRO A 74 20.36 10.31 -7.63
N CYS A 75 19.71 11.45 -7.84
CA CYS A 75 20.19 12.45 -8.79
C CYS A 75 21.32 13.26 -8.13
N SER A 76 22.59 13.07 -8.56
CA SER A 76 23.78 13.59 -7.86
C SER A 76 23.85 15.12 -7.77
N LYS A 77 23.16 15.85 -8.67
CA LYS A 77 23.06 17.31 -8.63
C LYS A 77 21.88 17.84 -7.80
N GLN A 78 21.02 16.97 -7.26
CA GLN A 78 19.78 17.35 -6.56
C GLN A 78 19.54 16.53 -5.28
N ARG A 79 20.59 16.33 -4.47
CA ARG A 79 20.51 15.64 -3.15
C ARG A 79 19.42 16.23 -2.24
N TRP A 80 19.23 17.56 -2.27
CA TRP A 80 18.19 18.25 -1.49
C TRP A 80 16.76 17.83 -1.87
N LYS A 81 16.49 17.52 -3.14
CA LYS A 81 15.14 17.09 -3.56
C LYS A 81 14.79 15.69 -3.03
N GLN A 82 15.79 14.82 -2.84
CA GLN A 82 15.60 13.48 -2.26
C GLN A 82 15.39 13.55 -0.74
N LEU A 83 16.09 14.48 -0.07
CA LEU A 83 15.84 14.75 1.34
C LEU A 83 14.41 15.27 1.53
N ILE A 84 13.98 16.26 0.74
CA ILE A 84 12.61 16.79 0.81
C ILE A 84 11.57 15.67 0.62
N GLN A 85 11.78 14.76 -0.34
CA GLN A 85 10.90 13.60 -0.52
C GLN A 85 10.81 12.76 0.75
N SER A 86 11.96 12.35 1.31
CA SER A 86 12.01 11.49 2.49
C SER A 86 11.40 12.19 3.73
N PHE A 87 11.55 13.51 3.83
CA PHE A 87 10.89 14.33 4.85
C PHE A 87 9.37 14.36 4.67
N ILE A 88 8.87 14.55 3.44
CA ILE A 88 7.43 14.53 3.16
C ILE A 88 6.84 13.15 3.53
N GLU A 89 7.54 12.07 3.18
CA GLU A 89 7.12 10.70 3.52
C GLU A 89 7.04 10.50 5.04
N ILE A 90 8.07 10.91 5.80
CA ILE A 90 8.04 10.86 7.26
C ILE A 90 6.90 11.70 7.83
N CYS A 91 6.69 12.92 7.32
CA CYS A 91 5.59 13.77 7.78
C CYS A 91 4.23 13.11 7.52
N LEU A 92 4.04 12.46 6.36
CA LEU A 92 2.82 11.73 6.04
C LEU A 92 2.63 10.52 6.98
N ILE A 93 3.69 9.80 7.31
CA ILE A 93 3.64 8.67 8.25
C ILE A 93 3.31 9.15 9.67
N ILE A 94 3.93 10.23 10.13
CA ILE A 94 3.63 10.83 11.44
C ILE A 94 2.18 11.32 11.48
N CYS A 95 1.72 12.03 10.42
CA CYS A 95 0.33 12.45 10.31
C CYS A 95 -0.62 11.25 10.31
N GLY A 96 -0.30 10.18 9.59
CA GLY A 96 -1.07 8.94 9.57
C GLY A 96 -1.14 8.30 10.95
N LEU A 97 -0.01 8.16 11.64
CA LEU A 97 0.04 7.65 13.02
C LEU A 97 -0.81 8.51 13.96
N LEU A 98 -0.64 9.83 13.90
CA LEU A 98 -1.43 10.76 14.71
C LEU A 98 -2.93 10.64 14.40
N LEU A 99 -3.33 10.50 13.14
CA LEU A 99 -4.73 10.31 12.77
C LEU A 99 -5.27 8.99 13.31
N VAL A 100 -4.57 7.88 13.10
CA VAL A 100 -4.97 6.54 13.60
C VAL A 100 -5.08 6.54 15.13
N THR A 101 -4.15 7.20 15.84
CA THR A 101 -4.19 7.26 17.31
C THR A 101 -5.20 8.26 17.86
N ASN A 102 -5.39 9.43 17.23
CA ASN A 102 -6.20 10.53 17.79
C ASN A 102 -7.65 10.54 17.30
N TYR A 103 -8.00 9.91 16.16
CA TYR A 103 -9.37 9.99 15.64
C TYR A 103 -10.41 9.25 16.52
N ARG A 104 -9.97 8.56 17.57
CA ARG A 104 -10.82 8.18 18.70
C ARG A 104 -10.03 8.08 20.00
N HIS A 105 -10.10 9.13 20.81
CA HIS A 105 -10.28 8.92 22.25
C HIS A 105 -11.61 8.18 22.43
N VAL A 106 -11.58 6.85 22.46
CA VAL A 106 -12.61 6.11 23.19
C VAL A 106 -12.24 6.31 24.66
N PRO A 107 -12.99 7.10 25.45
CA PRO A 107 -12.74 7.16 26.89
C PRO A 107 -12.99 5.75 27.45
N GLY A 108 -11.91 5.01 27.75
CA GLY A 108 -11.98 3.64 28.27
C GLY A 108 -10.86 2.70 27.83
N VAL A 109 -10.19 2.94 26.70
CA VAL A 109 -9.05 2.10 26.27
C VAL A 109 -7.77 2.61 26.93
N ASN A 110 -7.57 2.22 28.18
CA ASN A 110 -6.28 2.32 28.83
C ASN A 110 -5.35 1.29 28.17
N TRP A 111 -4.36 1.76 27.41
CA TRP A 111 -3.27 0.91 26.88
C TRP A 111 -2.44 0.25 28.00
N ALA A 112 -2.58 0.73 29.24
CA ALA A 112 -2.12 0.08 30.46
C ALA A 112 -3.32 -0.61 31.12
N GLY A 113 -3.32 -1.95 31.15
CA GLY A 113 -4.43 -2.76 31.65
C GLY A 113 -5.02 -2.26 32.96
N GLY A 114 -6.34 -2.09 32.99
CA GLY A 114 -7.08 -1.69 34.18
C GLY A 114 -8.42 -1.07 33.84
N GLY A 115 -9.44 -1.93 33.69
CA GLY A 115 -10.80 -1.49 33.43
C GLY A 115 -11.77 -2.66 33.24
N VAL A 116 -11.97 -3.45 34.30
CA VAL A 116 -13.04 -4.46 34.37
C VAL A 116 -14.38 -3.74 34.41
N GLY A 117 -15.21 -3.92 33.38
CA GLY A 117 -16.52 -3.27 33.31
C GLY A 117 -17.38 -3.65 32.10
N GLY A 118 -17.96 -4.87 32.13
CA GLY A 118 -19.31 -5.18 31.64
C GLY A 118 -19.64 -4.99 30.15
N GLY A 119 -19.58 -6.08 29.38
CA GLY A 119 -20.49 -6.32 28.25
C GLY A 119 -20.12 -5.74 26.87
N GLY A 120 -19.10 -4.89 26.77
CA GLY A 120 -18.60 -4.32 25.50
C GLY A 120 -17.26 -4.88 24.98
N GLU A 121 -16.65 -5.83 25.71
CA GLU A 121 -15.25 -6.26 25.55
C GLU A 121 -14.86 -6.77 24.14
N VAL A 122 -15.77 -7.40 23.40
CA VAL A 122 -15.42 -8.05 22.11
C VAL A 122 -15.27 -7.03 20.98
N ASN A 123 -16.12 -5.99 20.94
CA ASN A 123 -16.06 -4.97 19.87
C ASN A 123 -14.91 -3.98 20.10
N ASP A 124 -14.59 -3.67 21.35
CA ASP A 124 -13.41 -2.86 21.69
C ASP A 124 -12.10 -3.58 21.35
N SER A 125 -12.07 -4.92 21.48
CA SER A 125 -10.92 -5.74 21.06
C SER A 125 -10.71 -5.75 19.53
N LYS A 126 -11.77 -5.85 18.71
CA LYS A 126 -11.64 -5.83 17.24
C LYS A 126 -11.12 -4.48 16.72
N ASN A 127 -11.67 -3.37 17.24
CA ASN A 127 -11.27 -2.03 16.82
C ASN A 127 -9.85 -1.67 17.27
N SER A 128 -9.43 -2.12 18.46
CA SER A 128 -8.05 -1.92 18.92
C SER A 128 -7.04 -2.73 18.10
N MET A 129 -7.39 -3.95 17.68
CA MET A 129 -6.57 -4.76 16.79
C MET A 129 -6.40 -4.13 15.40
N LEU A 130 -7.46 -3.58 14.80
CA LEU A 130 -7.36 -2.92 13.49
C LEU A 130 -6.42 -1.70 13.53
N LYS A 131 -6.56 -0.86 14.57
CA LYS A 131 -5.66 0.29 14.78
C LYS A 131 -4.22 -0.14 14.98
N LEU A 132 -3.98 -1.19 15.78
CA LEU A 132 -2.64 -1.70 16.03
C LEU A 132 -1.99 -2.19 14.73
N ARG A 133 -2.74 -2.90 13.88
CA ARG A 133 -2.28 -3.35 12.56
C ARG A 133 -1.82 -2.16 11.71
N SER A 134 -2.67 -1.15 11.55
CA SER A 134 -2.36 0.06 10.78
C SER A 134 -1.14 0.80 11.33
N CYS A 135 -1.02 0.92 12.66
CA CYS A 135 0.16 1.50 13.31
C CYS A 135 1.45 0.72 13.01
N ILE A 136 1.43 -0.61 13.11
CA ILE A 136 2.62 -1.44 12.85
C ILE A 136 3.06 -1.31 11.38
N ILE A 137 2.11 -1.32 10.44
CA ILE A 137 2.39 -1.12 9.01
C ILE A 137 3.03 0.26 8.79
N LEU A 138 2.42 1.33 9.31
CA LEU A 138 2.96 2.69 9.21
C LEU A 138 4.36 2.82 9.82
N VAL A 139 4.61 2.19 10.97
CA VAL A 139 5.94 2.16 11.60
C VAL A 139 6.95 1.41 10.74
N ALA A 140 6.58 0.27 10.15
CA ALA A 140 7.46 -0.48 9.27
C ALA A 140 7.85 0.33 8.02
N PHE A 141 6.90 1.03 7.40
CA PHE A 141 7.19 1.99 6.34
C PHE A 141 8.00 3.20 6.84
N GLY A 142 7.77 3.66 8.07
CA GLY A 142 8.55 4.73 8.71
C GLY A 142 10.03 4.36 8.86
N LEU A 143 10.32 3.12 9.25
CA LEU A 143 11.68 2.59 9.28
C LEU A 143 12.33 2.59 7.90
N SER A 144 11.58 2.27 6.84
CA SER A 144 12.08 2.35 5.46
C SER A 144 12.49 3.76 5.07
N CYS A 145 11.72 4.78 5.48
CA CYS A 145 12.04 6.18 5.24
C CYS A 145 13.28 6.62 6.04
N LEU A 146 13.44 6.16 7.28
CA LEU A 146 14.64 6.43 8.09
C LEU A 146 15.89 5.84 7.46
N VAL A 147 15.83 4.61 6.96
CA VAL A 147 16.92 3.98 6.21
C VAL A 147 17.23 4.78 4.94
N ASN A 148 16.22 5.26 4.23
CA ASN A 148 16.39 6.10 3.05
C ASN A 148 17.14 7.41 3.39
N ILE A 149 16.73 8.14 4.43
CA ILE A 149 17.43 9.34 4.91
C ILE A 149 18.85 9.02 5.35
N GLY A 150 19.04 7.92 6.07
CA GLY A 150 20.34 7.42 6.50
C GLY A 150 21.25 7.16 5.30
N SER A 151 20.75 6.48 4.26
CA SER A 151 21.51 6.18 3.04
C SER A 151 21.96 7.45 2.30
N GLN A 152 21.10 8.49 2.34
CA GLN A 152 21.39 9.78 1.71
C GLN A 152 22.29 10.68 2.54
N THR A 153 22.36 10.51 3.86
CA THR A 153 23.15 11.38 4.76
C THR A 153 24.50 10.75 5.08
N CYS A 154 24.51 9.44 5.33
CA CYS A 154 25.65 8.65 5.76
C CYS A 154 26.05 7.64 4.66
N THR A 155 26.47 8.16 3.51
CA THR A 155 26.73 7.38 2.29
C THR A 155 27.78 6.26 2.46
N TYR A 156 28.63 6.33 3.49
CA TYR A 156 29.71 5.37 3.75
C TYR A 156 29.38 4.33 4.83
N SER A 157 28.25 4.45 5.53
CA SER A 157 27.98 3.64 6.73
C SER A 157 26.97 2.51 6.50
N LEU A 158 26.19 2.54 5.41
CA LEU A 158 25.10 1.59 5.18
C LEU A 158 25.43 0.62 4.03
N PRO A 159 25.15 -0.68 4.20
CA PRO A 159 25.39 -1.67 3.16
C PRO A 159 24.50 -1.40 1.94
N GLN A 160 25.04 -1.66 0.75
CA GLN A 160 24.29 -1.55 -0.49
C GLN A 160 23.12 -2.54 -0.49
N GLY A 161 21.91 -2.08 -0.84
CA GLY A 161 20.72 -2.93 -0.87
C GLY A 161 19.92 -2.99 0.44
N LEU A 162 20.35 -2.27 1.49
CA LEU A 162 19.57 -2.18 2.73
C LEU A 162 18.19 -1.57 2.50
N ASP A 163 18.08 -0.66 1.54
CA ASP A 163 16.82 -0.07 1.06
C ASP A 163 15.86 -1.14 0.53
N TYR A 164 16.35 -2.11 -0.25
CA TYR A 164 15.53 -3.25 -0.70
C TYR A 164 15.12 -4.13 0.47
N CYS A 165 16.03 -4.42 1.39
CA CYS A 165 15.76 -5.28 2.54
C CYS A 165 14.66 -4.71 3.45
N ILE A 166 14.75 -3.42 3.81
CA ILE A 166 13.76 -2.78 4.68
C ILE A 166 12.39 -2.66 4.01
N PHE A 167 12.39 -2.51 2.69
CA PHE A 167 11.17 -2.38 1.92
C PHE A 167 10.46 -3.73 1.73
N ILE A 168 11.23 -4.80 1.46
CA ILE A 168 10.76 -6.19 1.52
C ILE A 168 10.19 -6.50 2.90
N PHE A 169 10.88 -6.07 3.95
CA PHE A 169 10.39 -6.24 5.33
C PHE A 169 9.08 -5.50 5.56
N ALA A 170 8.94 -4.23 5.12
CA ALA A 170 7.72 -3.46 5.31
C ALA A 170 6.49 -4.09 4.62
N PHE A 171 6.61 -4.46 3.34
CA PHE A 171 5.55 -5.18 2.63
C PHE A 171 5.34 -6.60 3.16
N GLY A 172 6.38 -7.25 3.70
CA GLY A 172 6.27 -8.54 4.37
C GLY A 172 5.45 -8.45 5.67
N VAL A 173 5.70 -7.44 6.49
CA VAL A 173 4.91 -7.14 7.70
C VAL A 173 3.46 -6.87 7.31
N GLU A 174 3.23 -6.09 6.26
CA GLU A 174 1.89 -5.86 5.72
C GLU A 174 1.20 -7.17 5.28
N ALA A 175 1.88 -7.99 4.47
CA ALA A 175 1.36 -9.26 4.00
C ALA A 175 1.04 -10.23 5.16
N ILE A 176 1.85 -10.24 6.21
CA ILE A 176 1.58 -11.06 7.41
C ILE A 176 0.36 -10.52 8.17
N LEU A 177 0.27 -9.20 8.36
CA LEU A 177 -0.81 -8.59 9.13
C LEU A 177 -2.16 -8.64 8.41
N PHE A 178 -2.19 -8.56 7.07
CA PHE A 178 -3.40 -8.82 6.29
C PHE A 178 -3.67 -10.30 6.07
N GLY A 179 -2.63 -11.12 5.93
CA GLY A 179 -2.73 -12.55 5.68
C GLY A 179 -3.08 -13.39 6.90
N HIS A 180 -2.87 -12.92 8.14
CA HIS A 180 -3.24 -13.69 9.33
C HIS A 180 -4.75 -13.93 9.45
N TYR A 181 -5.57 -13.17 8.72
CA TYR A 181 -7.02 -13.42 8.60
C TYR A 181 -7.37 -14.58 7.65
N VAL A 182 -6.40 -15.08 6.85
CA VAL A 182 -6.58 -16.21 5.92
C VAL A 182 -6.64 -17.56 6.65
N MET A 183 -6.03 -17.67 7.83
CA MET A 183 -5.72 -18.96 8.47
C MET A 183 -6.66 -19.34 9.61
N ASP A 184 -7.52 -18.43 10.06
CA ASP A 184 -8.53 -18.70 11.08
C ASP A 184 -9.83 -19.17 10.39
N ASP A 185 -9.91 -20.48 10.13
CA ASP A 185 -11.05 -21.19 9.53
C ASP A 185 -12.37 -21.01 10.32
N GLU A 186 -12.28 -20.50 11.56
CA GLU A 186 -13.42 -20.33 12.48
C GLU A 186 -13.99 -18.89 12.52
N ARG A 187 -13.35 -17.90 11.84
CA ARG A 187 -13.82 -16.50 11.87
C ARG A 187 -14.22 -15.99 10.49
N ASP A 188 -15.51 -16.22 10.22
CA ASP A 188 -16.38 -15.53 9.28
C ASP A 188 -15.97 -15.63 7.80
N ASP A 189 -16.78 -16.39 7.02
CA ASP A 189 -16.94 -16.34 5.55
C ASP A 189 -17.30 -14.95 5.00
N SER A 190 -16.93 -13.88 5.70
CA SER A 190 -17.27 -12.50 5.39
C SER A 190 -16.60 -12.04 4.10
N LEU A 191 -17.35 -11.25 3.33
CA LEU A 191 -16.84 -10.50 2.18
C LEU A 191 -15.62 -9.63 2.56
N ALA A 192 -15.52 -9.25 3.84
CA ALA A 192 -14.38 -8.53 4.38
C ALA A 192 -13.07 -9.33 4.28
N SER A 193 -13.07 -10.62 4.65
CA SER A 193 -11.88 -11.48 4.56
C SER A 193 -11.37 -11.55 3.11
N ILE A 194 -12.27 -11.71 2.14
CA ILE A 194 -11.89 -11.78 0.72
C ILE A 194 -11.23 -10.48 0.24
N GLY A 195 -11.76 -9.33 0.65
CA GLY A 195 -11.17 -8.03 0.30
C GLY A 195 -9.77 -7.81 0.87
N GLU A 196 -9.53 -8.20 2.14
CA GLU A 196 -8.21 -8.17 2.78
C GLU A 196 -7.23 -9.19 2.14
N ASN A 197 -7.74 -10.32 1.68
CA ASN A 197 -6.93 -11.35 1.01
C ASN A 197 -6.40 -10.86 -0.35
N LEU A 198 -7.20 -10.09 -1.10
CA LEU A 198 -6.74 -9.45 -2.32
C LEU A 198 -5.60 -8.44 -2.07
N VAL A 199 -5.66 -7.69 -0.97
CA VAL A 199 -4.55 -6.81 -0.52
C VAL A 199 -3.33 -7.64 -0.18
N THR A 200 -3.50 -8.75 0.54
CA THR A 200 -2.41 -9.68 0.90
C THR A 200 -1.69 -10.20 -0.34
N TYR A 201 -2.42 -10.63 -1.37
CA TYR A 201 -1.81 -11.09 -2.63
C TYR A 201 -1.03 -9.98 -3.33
N CYS A 202 -1.53 -8.74 -3.34
CA CYS A 202 -0.78 -7.59 -3.84
C CYS A 202 0.50 -7.34 -3.03
N ALA A 203 0.45 -7.42 -1.71
CA ALA A 203 1.61 -7.23 -0.85
C ALA A 203 2.68 -8.31 -1.10
N ILE A 204 2.28 -9.58 -1.19
CA ILE A 204 3.17 -10.70 -1.54
C ILE A 204 3.80 -10.50 -2.92
N MET A 205 2.99 -10.14 -3.93
CA MET A 205 3.50 -9.87 -5.27
C MET A 205 4.47 -8.68 -5.27
N THR A 206 4.21 -7.66 -4.46
CA THR A 206 5.13 -6.52 -4.28
C THR A 206 6.46 -6.98 -3.66
N VAL A 207 6.45 -7.86 -2.66
CA VAL A 207 7.67 -8.47 -2.09
C VAL A 207 8.44 -9.25 -3.15
N VAL A 208 7.78 -10.16 -3.88
CA VAL A 208 8.42 -10.99 -4.91
C VAL A 208 9.03 -10.12 -6.00
N VAL A 209 8.30 -9.12 -6.50
CA VAL A 209 8.79 -8.21 -7.54
C VAL A 209 9.94 -7.36 -7.02
N THR A 210 9.94 -6.96 -5.76
CA THR A 210 11.05 -6.22 -5.14
C THR A 210 12.32 -7.08 -5.03
N ILE A 211 12.18 -8.37 -4.69
CA ILE A 211 13.29 -9.32 -4.70
C ILE A 211 13.84 -9.50 -6.13
N LEU A 212 12.95 -9.66 -7.11
CA LEU A 212 13.36 -9.75 -8.52
C LEU A 212 14.03 -8.46 -9.00
N GLU A 213 13.54 -7.29 -8.60
CA GLU A 213 14.16 -6.00 -8.87
C GLU A 213 15.58 -5.93 -8.28
N PHE A 214 15.76 -6.43 -7.05
CA PHE A 214 17.06 -6.46 -6.38
C PHE A 214 18.08 -7.32 -7.14
N HIS A 215 17.66 -8.47 -7.68
CA HIS A 215 18.51 -9.36 -8.48
C HIS A 215 18.74 -8.86 -9.91
N TYR A 216 17.74 -8.24 -10.52
CA TYR A 216 17.74 -7.81 -11.92
C TYR A 216 17.60 -6.28 -12.05
N ARG A 217 18.48 -5.54 -11.37
CA ARG A 217 18.41 -4.07 -11.30
C ARG A 217 18.44 -3.37 -12.65
N ASN A 218 18.98 -4.01 -13.68
CA ASN A 218 19.08 -3.42 -15.00
C ASN A 218 17.77 -3.49 -15.82
N GLN A 219 16.77 -4.20 -15.30
CA GLN A 219 15.47 -4.35 -15.97
C GLN A 219 14.47 -3.35 -15.43
N VAL A 220 13.97 -2.47 -16.31
CA VAL A 220 12.97 -1.45 -15.95
C VAL A 220 11.60 -2.04 -15.62
N VAL A 221 11.34 -3.30 -16.04
CA VAL A 221 10.04 -3.95 -15.87
C VAL A 221 9.69 -4.12 -14.38
N PHE A 222 10.63 -4.54 -13.54
CA PHE A 222 10.36 -4.80 -12.12
C PHE A 222 9.93 -3.55 -11.33
N PRO A 223 10.61 -2.39 -11.39
CA PRO A 223 10.14 -1.19 -10.70
C PRO A 223 8.79 -0.68 -11.21
N PHE A 224 8.44 -0.91 -12.50
CA PHE A 224 7.10 -0.61 -13.02
C PHE A 224 6.04 -1.56 -12.47
N VAL A 225 6.31 -2.87 -12.48
CA VAL A 225 5.38 -3.87 -11.92
C VAL A 225 5.18 -3.61 -10.42
N ARG A 226 6.24 -3.30 -9.68
CA ARG A 226 6.17 -2.92 -8.26
C ARG A 226 5.26 -1.71 -8.07
N SER A 227 5.49 -0.64 -8.83
CA SER A 227 4.66 0.56 -8.78
C SER A 227 3.19 0.25 -9.12
N PHE A 228 2.94 -0.61 -10.12
CA PHE A 228 1.60 -1.06 -10.49
C PHE A 228 0.89 -1.82 -9.38
N VAL A 229 1.51 -2.84 -8.82
CA VAL A 229 0.89 -3.65 -7.77
C VAL A 229 0.64 -2.79 -6.52
N THR A 230 1.57 -1.90 -6.15
CA THR A 230 1.34 -0.95 -5.04
C THR A 230 0.21 0.04 -5.34
N LEU A 231 0.06 0.50 -6.59
CA LEU A 231 -1.07 1.38 -6.97
C LEU A 231 -2.41 0.64 -6.84
N VAL A 232 -2.48 -0.60 -7.35
CA VAL A 232 -3.67 -1.45 -7.23
C VAL A 232 -4.03 -1.66 -5.76
N GLN A 233 -3.04 -1.98 -4.92
CA GLN A 233 -3.19 -2.15 -3.48
C GLN A 233 -3.74 -0.88 -2.82
N GLY A 234 -3.13 0.27 -3.07
CA GLY A 234 -3.55 1.54 -2.45
C GLY A 234 -4.95 1.97 -2.86
N THR A 235 -5.24 1.93 -4.15
CA THR A 235 -6.57 2.28 -4.66
C THR A 235 -7.64 1.25 -4.26
N TRP A 236 -7.28 -0.03 -4.13
CA TRP A 236 -8.18 -1.06 -3.64
C TRP A 236 -8.51 -0.85 -2.17
N LEU A 237 -7.55 -0.49 -1.30
CA LEU A 237 -7.83 -0.17 0.10
C LEU A 237 -8.86 0.95 0.24
N CYS A 238 -8.79 1.98 -0.63
CA CYS A 238 -9.81 3.03 -0.67
C CYS A 238 -11.20 2.50 -1.05
N HIS A 239 -11.30 1.69 -2.12
CA HIS A 239 -12.57 1.10 -2.55
C HIS A 239 -13.11 0.07 -1.56
N TYR A 240 -12.25 -0.76 -0.99
CA TYR A 240 -12.59 -1.77 -0.01
C TYR A 240 -13.12 -1.12 1.27
N GLY A 241 -12.49 -0.02 1.71
CA GLY A 241 -13.02 0.80 2.80
C GLY A 241 -14.45 1.27 2.55
N THR A 242 -14.80 1.70 1.32
CA THR A 242 -16.19 2.10 1.02
C THR A 242 -17.16 0.92 0.98
N ILE A 243 -16.71 -0.26 0.54
CA ILE A 243 -17.53 -1.48 0.52
C ILE A 243 -17.89 -1.94 1.93
N ILE A 244 -16.91 -2.02 2.85
CA ILE A 244 -17.17 -2.42 4.24
C ILE A 244 -18.03 -1.39 4.95
N CYS A 245 -17.80 -0.11 4.67
CA CYS A 245 -18.49 0.99 5.33
C CYS A 245 -19.78 1.40 4.61
N SER A 246 -20.22 0.61 3.64
CA SER A 246 -21.48 0.81 2.94
C SER A 246 -22.67 0.65 3.91
N PRO A 247 -23.68 1.53 3.85
CA PRO A 247 -24.92 1.34 4.61
C PRO A 247 -25.71 0.12 4.11
N TYR A 248 -25.44 -0.34 2.88
CA TYR A 248 -25.98 -1.57 2.32
C TYR A 248 -25.09 -2.73 2.73
N LYS A 249 -25.63 -3.63 3.56
CA LYS A 249 -24.94 -4.86 3.96
C LYS A 249 -24.81 -5.77 2.74
N TRP A 250 -23.58 -6.10 2.37
CA TRP A 250 -23.31 -7.11 1.37
C TRP A 250 -23.43 -8.49 2.02
N ASP A 251 -24.31 -9.33 1.50
CA ASP A 251 -24.47 -10.72 1.91
C ASP A 251 -23.39 -11.61 1.28
N ILE A 252 -23.04 -12.70 1.96
CA ILE A 252 -22.07 -13.67 1.46
C ILE A 252 -22.82 -14.61 0.53
N THR A 253 -22.95 -14.19 -0.73
CA THR A 253 -23.50 -15.02 -1.80
C THR A 253 -22.41 -15.30 -2.81
N ASP A 254 -22.46 -16.47 -3.45
CA ASP A 254 -21.56 -16.80 -4.57
C ASP A 254 -21.54 -15.69 -5.63
N TYR A 255 -22.69 -15.04 -5.83
CA TYR A 255 -22.84 -13.87 -6.68
C TYR A 255 -21.99 -12.69 -6.23
N ASN A 256 -22.05 -12.28 -4.95
CA ASN A 256 -21.28 -11.16 -4.43
C ASN A 256 -19.77 -11.43 -4.36
N ILE A 257 -19.38 -12.68 -4.12
CA ILE A 257 -17.97 -13.08 -4.17
C ILE A 257 -17.44 -12.98 -5.61
N SER A 258 -18.20 -13.51 -6.57
CA SER A 258 -17.86 -13.42 -7.99
C SER A 258 -17.84 -11.99 -8.49
N ILE A 259 -18.75 -11.12 -8.04
CA ILE A 259 -18.78 -9.73 -8.47
C ILE A 259 -17.60 -8.95 -7.87
N LEU A 260 -17.23 -9.20 -6.62
CA LEU A 260 -16.10 -8.52 -5.95
C LEU A 260 -14.78 -8.81 -6.67
N SER A 261 -14.51 -10.08 -6.98
CA SER A 261 -13.31 -10.47 -7.74
C SER A 261 -13.31 -9.88 -9.15
N THR A 262 -14.47 -9.82 -9.80
CA THR A 262 -14.64 -9.16 -11.11
C THR A 262 -14.34 -7.66 -11.02
N TYR A 263 -14.85 -6.97 -9.99
CA TYR A 263 -14.54 -5.56 -9.73
C TYR A 263 -13.06 -5.35 -9.47
N PHE A 264 -12.42 -6.22 -8.69
CA PHE A 264 -10.98 -6.16 -8.44
C PHE A 264 -10.16 -6.31 -9.73
N ALA A 265 -10.52 -7.25 -10.60
CA ALA A 265 -9.86 -7.45 -11.88
C ALA A 265 -10.02 -6.22 -12.81
N ALA A 266 -11.25 -5.69 -12.91
CA ALA A 266 -11.52 -4.46 -13.67
C ALA A 266 -10.76 -3.25 -13.13
N HIS A 267 -10.68 -3.13 -11.80
CA HIS A 267 -9.89 -2.13 -11.10
C HIS A 267 -8.40 -2.25 -11.39
N GLY A 268 -7.86 -3.47 -11.43
CA GLY A 268 -6.48 -3.73 -11.86
C GLY A 268 -6.21 -3.23 -13.29
N MET A 269 -7.10 -3.51 -14.23
CA MET A 269 -7.00 -3.01 -15.61
C MET A 269 -7.04 -1.48 -15.67
N ALA A 270 -7.93 -0.84 -14.89
CA ALA A 270 -8.00 0.62 -14.83
C ALA A 270 -6.70 1.25 -14.31
N ASN A 271 -6.10 0.68 -13.26
CA ASN A 271 -4.81 1.14 -12.74
C ASN A 271 -3.65 0.95 -13.72
N PHE A 272 -3.70 -0.10 -14.54
CA PHE A 272 -2.72 -0.30 -15.61
C PHE A 272 -2.77 0.83 -16.63
N ILE A 273 -3.98 1.24 -17.04
CA ILE A 273 -4.19 2.38 -17.94
C ILE A 273 -3.66 3.67 -17.30
N VAL A 274 -3.91 3.89 -16.00
CA VAL A 274 -3.39 5.06 -15.28
C VAL A 274 -1.86 5.13 -15.32
N ILE A 275 -1.17 4.02 -15.00
CA ILE A 275 0.30 3.98 -15.06
C ILE A 275 0.81 4.19 -16.48
N PHE A 276 0.14 3.61 -17.47
CA PHE A 276 0.50 3.80 -18.87
C PHE A 276 0.37 5.27 -19.31
N ILE A 277 -0.69 5.96 -18.89
CA ILE A 277 -0.87 7.40 -19.16
C ILE A 277 0.23 8.21 -18.46
N ILE A 278 0.54 7.93 -17.19
CA ILE A 278 1.62 8.62 -16.47
C ILE A 278 2.97 8.42 -17.15
N TRP A 279 3.24 7.21 -17.63
CA TRP A 279 4.44 6.91 -18.40
C TRP A 279 4.52 7.75 -19.67
N LEU A 280 3.43 7.83 -20.45
CA LEU A 280 3.35 8.65 -21.66
C LEU A 280 3.54 10.15 -21.37
N ILE A 281 2.88 10.67 -20.34
CA ILE A 281 3.01 12.08 -19.92
C ILE A 281 4.45 12.37 -19.52
N THR A 282 5.03 11.52 -18.67
CA THR A 282 6.40 11.69 -18.18
C THR A 282 7.41 11.59 -19.32
N TYR A 283 7.20 10.69 -20.27
CA TYR A 283 7.99 10.61 -21.51
C TYR A 283 7.94 11.92 -22.29
N LYS A 284 6.74 12.47 -22.52
CA LYS A 284 6.56 13.73 -23.26
C LYS A 284 7.21 14.91 -22.54
N LEU A 285 7.00 15.04 -21.22
CA LEU A 285 7.64 16.08 -20.41
C LEU A 285 9.16 15.98 -20.45
N ALA A 286 9.69 14.76 -20.32
CA ALA A 286 11.13 14.55 -20.38
C ALA A 286 11.70 14.89 -21.77
N LEU A 287 10.95 14.67 -22.86
CA LEU A 287 11.34 15.11 -24.21
C LEU A 287 11.37 16.64 -24.32
N THR A 288 10.38 17.33 -23.76
CA THR A 288 10.33 18.80 -23.77
C THR A 288 11.50 19.42 -23.00
N ASP A 289 11.86 18.83 -21.86
CA ASP A 289 13.00 19.30 -21.03
C ASP A 289 14.37 19.14 -21.72
N ARG A 290 14.46 18.34 -22.79
CA ARG A 290 15.71 18.18 -23.55
C ARG A 290 16.16 19.43 -24.27
N CYS A 291 15.28 20.40 -24.51
CA CYS A 291 15.63 21.65 -25.17
C CYS A 291 16.61 22.52 -24.37
N CYS A 292 16.84 22.25 -23.09
CA CYS A 292 17.70 23.09 -22.24
C CYS A 292 19.06 22.48 -21.84
N CYS A 293 19.33 21.19 -22.10
CA CYS A 293 20.51 20.52 -21.52
C CYS A 293 21.25 19.51 -22.42
N LEU A 294 20.89 19.36 -23.70
CA LEU A 294 21.71 18.54 -24.61
C LEU A 294 22.87 19.36 -25.19
N PRO A 295 24.13 18.93 -25.02
CA PRO A 295 25.21 19.47 -25.85
C PRO A 295 24.94 19.09 -27.31
N VAL A 296 24.97 20.10 -28.18
CA VAL A 296 24.69 20.09 -29.63
C VAL A 296 25.74 19.30 -30.44
N SER A 297 26.48 18.36 -29.85
CA SER A 297 27.64 17.74 -30.50
C SER A 297 27.43 16.33 -31.07
N LEU A 298 26.20 15.82 -31.16
CA LEU A 298 25.91 14.45 -31.64
C LEU A 298 24.97 14.39 -32.84
N GLU A 299 24.89 15.47 -33.63
CA GLU A 299 24.15 15.53 -34.89
C GLU A 299 24.95 14.94 -36.08
N LYS A 300 25.78 13.92 -35.86
CA LYS A 300 26.57 13.33 -36.97
C LYS A 300 26.69 11.82 -37.04
N THR A 301 25.87 11.08 -36.31
CA THR A 301 25.74 9.64 -36.53
C THR A 301 24.27 9.28 -36.72
N ASN A 302 23.87 9.27 -38.00
CA ASN A 302 22.60 8.77 -38.52
C ASN A 302 22.45 7.24 -38.38
N GLU A 303 22.82 6.69 -37.23
CA GLU A 303 22.47 5.31 -36.89
C GLU A 303 21.58 5.35 -35.66
N VAL A 304 20.28 5.37 -35.94
CA VAL A 304 19.24 5.03 -34.99
C VAL A 304 19.46 3.56 -34.62
N PHE A 305 20.32 3.31 -33.63
CA PHE A 305 20.44 2.04 -32.94
C PHE A 305 19.15 1.81 -32.14
N LEU A 306 18.11 1.39 -32.87
CA LEU A 306 16.85 0.84 -32.36
C LEU A 306 17.02 -0.63 -31.96
N GLU A 307 18.25 -1.09 -31.73
CA GLU A 307 18.51 -2.46 -31.32
C GLU A 307 18.15 -2.60 -29.83
N ASN A 308 16.97 -3.17 -29.66
CA ASN A 308 16.37 -3.60 -28.43
C ASN A 308 17.26 -4.69 -27.80
N ARG A 309 18.38 -4.31 -27.15
CA ARG A 309 19.13 -5.22 -26.27
C ARG A 309 18.35 -5.40 -24.97
N VAL A 310 17.22 -6.09 -25.06
CA VAL A 310 16.95 -7.14 -24.09
C VAL A 310 18.01 -8.19 -24.38
N HIS A 311 19.22 -8.03 -23.83
CA HIS A 311 20.18 -9.13 -23.79
C HIS A 311 19.57 -10.16 -22.83
N PHE A 312 18.69 -11.01 -23.36
CA PHE A 312 18.55 -12.34 -22.82
C PHE A 312 19.95 -12.93 -22.93
N ASN A 313 20.59 -13.11 -21.78
CA ASN A 313 21.91 -13.70 -21.69
C ASN A 313 21.73 -15.18 -22.04
N TYR A 314 21.75 -15.53 -23.32
CA TYR A 314 21.58 -16.90 -23.80
C TYR A 314 22.66 -17.84 -23.23
N HIS A 315 23.78 -17.29 -22.74
CA HIS A 315 24.78 -18.04 -21.96
C HIS A 315 24.25 -18.68 -20.67
N MET A 316 23.09 -18.28 -20.15
CA MET A 316 22.47 -18.98 -19.01
C MET A 316 21.77 -20.28 -19.43
N LEU A 317 21.34 -20.39 -20.69
CA LEU A 317 20.73 -21.63 -21.22
C LEU A 317 21.80 -22.67 -21.58
N ASP A 318 22.98 -22.24 -22.02
CA ASP A 318 24.09 -23.16 -22.30
C ASP A 318 24.60 -23.89 -21.04
N ARG A 319 24.50 -23.26 -19.86
CA ARG A 319 24.87 -23.90 -18.58
C ARG A 319 23.87 -24.95 -18.10
N LEU A 320 22.59 -24.82 -18.48
CA LEU A 320 21.58 -25.83 -18.12
C LEU A 320 21.68 -27.09 -19.01
N GLY A 321 22.29 -26.98 -20.20
CA GLY A 321 22.58 -28.12 -21.05
C GLY A 321 23.81 -28.92 -20.59
N SER A 322 24.86 -28.26 -20.11
CA SER A 322 26.10 -28.94 -19.72
C SER A 322 25.99 -29.74 -18.42
N ASP A 323 25.09 -29.36 -17.52
CA ASP A 323 24.93 -30.01 -16.21
C ASP A 323 23.95 -31.21 -16.27
N ALA A 324 23.29 -31.42 -17.42
CA ALA A 324 22.44 -32.59 -17.66
C ALA A 324 23.18 -33.79 -18.27
N GLU A 325 24.45 -33.63 -18.66
CA GLU A 325 25.30 -34.68 -19.25
C GLU A 325 26.40 -35.20 -18.30
N GLN A 326 26.37 -34.86 -17.01
CA GLN A 326 27.21 -35.47 -15.95
C GLN A 326 26.35 -36.24 -14.95
#